data_AF-A0A3D2IIQ2-F1
#
_entry.id   AF-A0A3D2IIQ2-F1
#
_cell.length_a   1.000
_cell.length_b   1.000
_cell.length_c   1.000
_cell.angle_alpha   90.00
_cell.angle_beta   90.00
_cell.angle_gamma   90.00
#
_symmetry.space_group_name_H-M   'P 1'
#
loop_
_entity.id
_entity.type
_entity.pdbx_description
1 polymer ?
#
loop_
_entity_poly.entity_id
_entity_poly.type
_entity_poly.pdbx_seq_one_letter_code
_entity_poly.pdbx_strand_id
1 'polypeptide(L)'
;AGVRRIEAVCGKSADQLLRNEQSLLKEIKGVIGQSTDLVADIKKLQEEKKALEKELSAQNLQNTGAKLTELFSNPESLDGNITLVKGEIPGADMDVLKQLGYDALEKSSSNTVTVLGSKDEEEGKVYLMVSVTNDLIKEKGLKAGALVGQLG
;
A
#
# COMPACT_ATOMS: atom_id res chain seq x y z
N ALA A 1 35.44 16.79 -24.86
CA ALA A 1 34.66 15.55 -24.62
C ALA A 1 34.59 14.79 -25.94
N GLY A 2 35.12 13.57 -26.04
CA GLY A 2 35.28 12.94 -27.36
C GLY A 2 35.85 11.53 -27.38
N VAL A 3 35.51 10.68 -26.42
CA VAL A 3 35.89 9.25 -26.47
C VAL A 3 34.62 8.40 -26.46
N ARG A 4 34.44 7.55 -27.47
CA ARG A 4 33.39 6.52 -27.51
C ARG A 4 34.04 5.16 -27.26
N ARG A 5 33.52 4.42 -26.28
CA ARG A 5 33.94 3.04 -26.04
C ARG A 5 33.22 2.14 -27.05
N ILE A 6 33.98 1.26 -27.69
CA ILE A 6 33.47 0.20 -28.57
C ILE A 6 33.91 -1.11 -27.95
N GLU A 7 32.96 -2.01 -27.71
CA GLU A 7 33.20 -3.36 -27.21
C GLU A 7 32.98 -4.34 -28.37
N ALA A 8 33.93 -5.24 -28.59
CA ALA A 8 33.89 -6.22 -29.68
C ALA A 8 34.33 -7.59 -29.16
N VAL A 9 33.59 -8.63 -29.55
CA VAL A 9 33.88 -10.02 -29.25
C VAL A 9 33.98 -10.77 -30.58
N CYS A 10 35.03 -11.57 -30.77
CA CYS A 10 35.32 -12.26 -32.02
C CYS A 10 35.56 -13.76 -31.82
N GLY A 11 35.50 -14.53 -32.91
CA GLY A 11 35.84 -15.96 -32.93
C GLY A 11 34.88 -16.81 -32.09
N LYS A 12 35.39 -17.83 -31.41
CA LYS A 12 34.58 -18.78 -30.62
C LYS A 12 33.76 -18.10 -29.53
N SER A 13 34.31 -17.06 -28.90
CA SER A 13 33.60 -16.29 -27.87
C SER A 13 32.38 -15.56 -28.43
N ALA A 14 32.43 -15.13 -29.70
CA ALA A 14 31.29 -14.48 -30.35
C ALA A 14 30.16 -15.48 -30.63
N ASP A 15 30.50 -16.69 -31.10
CA ASP A 15 29.54 -17.78 -31.31
C ASP A 15 28.86 -18.18 -29.99
N GLN A 16 29.64 -18.33 -28.91
CA GLN A 16 29.09 -18.65 -27.60
C GLN A 16 28.15 -17.57 -27.08
N LEU A 17 28.50 -16.29 -27.27
CA LEU A 17 27.65 -15.16 -26.89
C LEU A 17 26.30 -15.21 -27.62
N LEU A 18 26.32 -15.38 -28.94
CA LEU A 18 25.12 -15.49 -29.77
C LEU A 18 24.22 -16.67 -29.37
N ARG A 19 24.82 -17.83 -29.06
CA ARG A 19 24.08 -19.00 -28.58
C ARG A 19 23.40 -18.74 -27.24
N ASN A 20 24.10 -18.06 -26.33
CA ASN A 20 23.55 -17.70 -25.03
C ASN A 20 22.37 -16.73 -25.18
N GLU A 21 22.49 -15.70 -26.02
CA GLU A 21 21.42 -14.76 -26.31
C GLU A 21 20.20 -15.46 -26.95
N GLN A 22 20.42 -16.36 -27.91
CA GLN A 22 19.34 -17.16 -28.49
C GLN A 22 18.65 -18.08 -27.48
N SER A 23 19.42 -18.68 -26.57
CA SER A 23 18.87 -19.54 -25.51
C SER A 23 17.99 -18.71 -24.58
N LEU A 24 18.47 -17.55 -24.13
CA LEU A 24 17.72 -16.62 -23.30
C LEU A 24 16.42 -16.17 -23.99
N LEU A 25 16.49 -15.81 -25.28
CA LEU A 25 15.31 -15.43 -26.05
C LEU A 25 14.28 -16.57 -26.15
N LYS A 26 14.73 -17.82 -26.31
CA LYS A 26 13.83 -18.99 -26.30
C LYS A 26 13.19 -19.19 -24.93
N GLU A 27 13.95 -19.02 -23.85
CA GLU A 27 13.43 -19.13 -22.48
C GLU A 27 12.37 -18.07 -22.21
N ILE A 28 12.62 -16.81 -22.58
CA ILE A 28 11.64 -15.72 -22.47
C ILE A 28 10.36 -16.03 -23.25
N LYS A 29 10.48 -16.56 -24.49
CA LYS A 29 9.31 -17.03 -25.27
C LYS A 29 8.57 -18.18 -24.58
N GLY A 30 9.29 -19.04 -23.86
CA GLY A 30 8.68 -20.11 -23.07
C GLY A 30 7.81 -19.58 -21.92
N VAL A 31 8.24 -18.49 -21.27
CA VAL A 31 7.53 -17.87 -20.14
C VAL A 31 6.33 -17.03 -20.59
N ILE A 32 6.52 -16.17 -21.59
CA ILE A 32 5.51 -15.19 -22.04
C ILE A 32 4.51 -15.82 -23.02
N GLY A 33 4.91 -16.86 -23.73
CA GLY A 33 4.15 -17.48 -24.81
C GLY A 33 4.83 -17.31 -26.18
N GLN A 34 4.52 -18.22 -27.10
CA GLN A 34 5.10 -18.23 -28.45
C GLN A 34 4.50 -17.11 -29.31
N SER A 35 5.05 -15.92 -29.15
CA SER A 35 4.67 -14.71 -29.89
C SER A 35 5.65 -14.34 -30.98
N THR A 36 5.12 -13.74 -32.04
CA THR A 36 5.87 -13.11 -33.13
C THR A 36 6.46 -11.76 -32.72
N ASP A 37 5.86 -11.05 -31.75
CA ASP A 37 6.35 -9.77 -31.21
C ASP A 37 6.41 -9.79 -29.68
N LEU A 38 7.52 -10.32 -29.17
CA LEU A 38 7.83 -10.37 -27.74
C LEU A 38 7.79 -9.00 -27.05
N VAL A 39 8.21 -7.93 -27.76
CA VAL A 39 8.30 -6.60 -27.15
C VAL A 39 6.91 -6.04 -26.91
N ALA A 40 6.00 -6.23 -27.87
CA ALA A 40 4.60 -5.84 -27.72
C ALA A 40 3.93 -6.56 -26.53
N ASP A 41 4.15 -7.86 -26.39
CA ASP A 41 3.56 -8.63 -25.28
C ASP A 41 4.12 -8.23 -23.92
N ILE A 42 5.43 -7.99 -23.82
CA ILE A 42 6.04 -7.47 -22.58
C ILE A 42 5.43 -6.11 -22.22
N LYS A 43 5.25 -5.21 -23.19
CA LYS A 43 4.61 -3.91 -22.94
C LYS A 43 3.18 -4.07 -22.47
N LYS A 44 2.41 -4.93 -23.14
CA LYS A 44 1.03 -5.24 -22.75
C LYS A 44 0.96 -5.80 -21.32
N LEU A 45 1.83 -6.77 -20.97
CA LEU A 45 1.91 -7.31 -19.61
C LEU A 45 2.25 -6.22 -18.57
N GLN A 46 3.15 -5.29 -18.90
CA GLN A 46 3.47 -4.16 -18.02
C GLN A 46 2.28 -3.20 -17.85
N GLU A 47 1.52 -2.95 -18.91
CA GLU A 47 0.31 -2.11 -18.88
C GLU A 47 -0.80 -2.79 -18.07
N GLU A 48 -1.05 -4.08 -18.30
CA GLU A 48 -2.03 -4.88 -17.55
C GLU A 48 -1.66 -4.95 -16.06
N LYS A 49 -0.38 -5.18 -15.74
CA LYS A 49 0.10 -5.14 -14.35
C LYS A 49 -0.22 -3.80 -13.68
N LYS A 50 0.09 -2.67 -14.33
CA LYS A 50 -0.19 -1.34 -13.78
C LYS A 50 -1.70 -1.10 -13.62
N ALA A 51 -2.51 -1.57 -14.55
CA ALA A 51 -3.97 -1.47 -14.47
C ALA A 51 -4.52 -2.27 -13.28
N LEU A 52 -4.06 -3.52 -13.11
CA LEU A 52 -4.44 -4.38 -12.00
C LEU A 52 -3.98 -3.83 -10.65
N GLU A 53 -2.76 -3.30 -10.55
CA GLU A 53 -2.26 -2.64 -9.33
C GLU A 53 -3.16 -1.45 -8.93
N LYS A 54 -3.60 -0.65 -9.92
CA LYS A 54 -4.49 0.48 -9.67
C LYS A 54 -5.89 0.03 -9.23
N GLU A 55 -6.44 -1.00 -9.86
CA GLU A 55 -7.75 -1.55 -9.49
C GLU A 55 -7.72 -2.14 -8.07
N LEU A 56 -6.67 -2.90 -7.75
CA LEU A 56 -6.46 -3.47 -6.42
C LEU A 56 -6.35 -2.38 -5.35
N SER A 57 -5.59 -1.31 -5.61
CA SER A 57 -5.51 -0.16 -4.70
C SER A 57 -6.87 0.50 -4.48
N ALA A 58 -7.66 0.69 -5.55
CA ALA A 58 -8.99 1.28 -5.46
C ALA A 58 -9.97 0.39 -4.65
N GLN A 59 -9.97 -0.92 -4.90
CA GLN A 59 -10.80 -1.87 -4.15
C GLN A 59 -10.41 -1.93 -2.68
N ASN A 60 -9.09 -1.94 -2.37
CA ASN A 60 -8.61 -1.92 -1.00
C ASN A 60 -9.07 -0.66 -0.26
N LEU A 61 -8.98 0.51 -0.90
CA LEU A 61 -9.47 1.76 -0.31
C LEU A 61 -10.98 1.73 -0.05
N GLN A 62 -11.77 1.22 -1.00
CA GLN A 62 -13.22 1.07 -0.86
C GLN A 62 -13.60 0.15 0.31
N ASN A 63 -12.98 -1.03 0.38
CA ASN A 63 -13.21 -2.00 1.45
C ASN A 63 -12.85 -1.42 2.83
N THR A 64 -11.74 -0.71 2.87
CA THR A 64 -11.21 -0.10 4.09
C THR A 64 -12.11 1.04 4.59
N GLY A 65 -12.63 1.88 3.69
CA GLY A 65 -13.63 2.90 4.03
C GLY A 65 -14.98 2.32 4.47
N ALA A 66 -15.41 1.20 3.89
CA ALA A 66 -16.58 0.46 4.34
C ALA A 66 -16.37 -0.06 5.77
N LYS A 67 -15.19 -0.62 6.07
CA LYS A 67 -14.86 -1.09 7.42
C LYS A 67 -14.86 0.06 8.44
N LEU A 68 -14.31 1.22 8.09
CA LEU A 68 -14.40 2.40 8.94
C LEU A 68 -15.86 2.76 9.26
N THR A 69 -16.73 2.75 8.25
CA THR A 69 -18.16 3.05 8.44
C THR A 69 -18.85 2.04 9.36
N GLU A 70 -18.51 0.76 9.26
CA GLU A 70 -18.97 -0.29 10.18
C GLU A 70 -18.53 0.00 11.63
N LEU A 71 -17.27 0.38 11.84
CA LEU A 71 -16.76 0.74 13.18
C LEU A 71 -17.51 1.94 13.78
N PHE A 72 -17.84 2.95 12.95
CA PHE A 72 -18.66 4.08 13.36
C PHE A 72 -20.13 3.72 13.65
N SER A 73 -20.60 2.57 13.19
CA SER A 73 -21.98 2.10 13.46
C SER A 73 -22.12 1.45 14.84
N ASN A 74 -21.00 1.04 15.45
CA ASN A 74 -20.98 0.44 16.77
C ASN A 74 -19.92 1.07 17.68
N PRO A 75 -20.03 2.38 17.98
CA PRO A 75 -19.06 3.06 18.81
C PRO A 75 -19.21 2.66 20.29
N GLU A 76 -18.11 2.75 21.03
CA GLU A 76 -18.09 2.55 22.48
C GLU A 76 -18.21 3.91 23.18
N SER A 77 -19.18 4.07 24.09
CA SER A 77 -19.29 5.29 24.91
C SER A 77 -18.42 5.17 26.16
N LEU A 78 -17.55 6.15 26.36
CA LEU A 78 -16.68 6.28 27.52
C LEU A 78 -17.15 7.41 28.45
N ASP A 79 -16.62 7.39 29.68
CA ASP A 79 -16.88 8.43 30.67
C ASP A 79 -16.53 9.84 30.16
N GLY A 80 -17.32 10.81 30.62
CA GLY A 80 -17.15 12.21 30.26
C GLY A 80 -17.63 12.54 28.84
N ASN A 81 -18.59 11.80 28.28
CA ASN A 81 -19.16 12.07 26.96
C ASN A 81 -18.13 11.94 25.83
N ILE A 82 -17.30 10.89 25.87
CA ILE A 82 -16.34 10.57 24.79
C ILE A 82 -16.85 9.33 24.05
N THR A 83 -16.87 9.41 22.72
CA THR A 83 -17.15 8.30 21.82
C THR A 83 -15.82 7.70 21.35
N LEU A 84 -15.61 6.41 21.61
CA LEU A 84 -14.46 5.66 21.14
C LEU A 84 -14.86 4.81 19.93
N VAL A 85 -14.19 5.03 18.80
CA VAL A 85 -14.26 4.17 17.63
C VAL A 85 -12.93 3.43 17.54
N LYS A 86 -12.95 2.10 17.64
CA LYS A 86 -11.72 1.31 17.56
C LYS A 86 -11.91 0.08 16.70
N GLY A 87 -10.87 -0.32 15.99
CA GLY A 87 -10.92 -1.56 15.23
C GLY A 87 -9.64 -1.88 14.46
N GLU A 88 -9.59 -3.12 14.00
CA GLU A 88 -8.57 -3.59 13.08
C GLU A 88 -9.03 -3.38 11.63
N ILE A 89 -8.14 -2.87 10.81
CA ILE A 89 -8.30 -2.70 9.36
C ILE A 89 -7.29 -3.65 8.69
N PRO A 90 -7.73 -4.87 8.30
CA PRO A 90 -6.83 -5.88 7.76
C PRO A 90 -6.14 -5.40 6.48
N GLY A 91 -4.83 -5.62 6.37
CA GLY A 91 -4.05 -5.33 5.16
C GLY A 91 -3.85 -3.85 4.84
N ALA A 92 -4.21 -2.93 5.76
CA ALA A 92 -3.91 -1.53 5.59
C ALA A 92 -2.46 -1.22 5.96
N ASP A 93 -1.76 -0.47 5.11
CA ASP A 93 -0.48 0.14 5.46
C ASP A 93 -0.68 1.44 6.26
N MET A 94 0.44 2.05 6.66
CA MET A 94 0.43 3.29 7.43
C MET A 94 -0.22 4.47 6.68
N ASP A 95 -0.11 4.53 5.35
CA ASP A 95 -0.65 5.65 4.57
C ASP A 95 -2.17 5.53 4.42
N VAL A 96 -2.67 4.31 4.20
CA VAL A 96 -4.11 4.00 4.24
C VAL A 96 -4.69 4.31 5.62
N LEU A 97 -4.04 3.88 6.70
CA LEU A 97 -4.50 4.16 8.06
C LEU A 97 -4.57 5.67 8.35
N LYS A 98 -3.58 6.46 7.90
CA LYS A 98 -3.63 7.93 8.04
C LYS A 98 -4.79 8.53 7.27
N GLN A 99 -5.02 8.09 6.04
CA GLN A 99 -6.14 8.56 5.23
C GLN A 99 -7.48 8.30 5.94
N LEU A 100 -7.69 7.09 6.44
CA LEU A 100 -8.88 6.77 7.24
C LEU A 100 -8.97 7.59 8.53
N GLY A 101 -7.84 7.95 9.13
CA GLY A 101 -7.81 8.83 10.29
C GLY A 101 -8.37 10.22 9.99
N TYR A 102 -8.08 10.75 8.80
CA TYR A 102 -8.70 11.99 8.33
C TYR A 102 -10.19 11.78 8.02
N ASP A 103 -10.56 10.71 7.31
CA ASP A 103 -11.96 10.39 7.01
C ASP A 103 -12.79 10.21 8.30
N ALA A 104 -12.20 9.67 9.36
CA ALA A 104 -12.83 9.52 10.67
C ALA A 104 -13.12 10.87 11.33
N LEU A 105 -12.21 11.84 11.21
CA LEU A 105 -12.40 13.21 11.71
C LEU A 105 -13.47 13.96 10.91
N GLU A 106 -13.61 13.68 9.62
CA GLU A 106 -14.69 14.23 8.80
C GLU A 106 -16.05 13.61 9.14
N LYS A 107 -16.09 12.29 9.40
CA LYS A 107 -17.32 11.57 9.78
C LYS A 107 -17.88 11.98 11.14
N SER A 108 -17.01 12.30 12.11
CA SER A 108 -17.43 12.78 13.42
C SER A 108 -16.59 13.97 13.86
N SER A 109 -17.25 15.11 14.01
CA SER A 109 -16.62 16.39 14.34
C SER A 109 -16.62 16.73 15.83
N SER A 110 -17.20 15.86 16.68
CA SER A 110 -17.31 16.12 18.11
C SER A 110 -17.08 14.88 18.97
N ASN A 111 -16.44 15.08 20.11
CA ASN A 111 -16.28 14.15 21.22
C ASN A 111 -15.83 12.75 20.81
N THR A 112 -15.02 12.60 19.76
CA THR A 112 -14.66 11.29 19.22
C THR A 112 -13.16 11.04 19.25
N VAL A 113 -12.78 9.85 19.73
CA VAL A 113 -11.44 9.29 19.61
C VAL A 113 -11.52 8.08 18.70
N THR A 114 -10.71 8.05 17.65
CA THR A 114 -10.62 6.90 16.73
C THR A 114 -9.26 6.23 16.87
N VAL A 115 -9.24 4.90 17.03
CA VAL A 115 -8.02 4.09 17.12
C VAL A 115 -8.09 2.96 16.10
N LEU A 116 -7.28 3.02 15.06
CA LEU A 116 -7.20 2.00 14.02
C LEU A 116 -5.87 1.26 14.09
N GLY A 117 -5.93 -0.06 13.91
CA GLY A 117 -4.74 -0.91 13.85
C GLY A 117 -4.74 -1.76 12.59
N SER A 118 -3.54 -2.11 12.12
CA SER A 118 -3.34 -3.10 11.07
C SER A 118 -2.11 -3.95 11.39
N LYS A 119 -2.09 -5.18 10.89
CA LYS A 119 -0.97 -6.11 11.03
C LYS A 119 -0.39 -6.36 9.65
N ASP A 120 0.91 -6.18 9.56
CA ASP A 120 1.73 -6.55 8.42
C ASP A 120 2.33 -7.92 8.71
N GLU A 121 1.69 -8.98 8.20
CA GLU A 121 2.12 -10.36 8.43
C GLU A 121 3.44 -10.70 7.72
N GLU A 122 3.78 -9.99 6.63
CA GLU A 122 5.02 -10.21 5.89
C GLU A 122 6.22 -9.67 6.63
N GLU A 123 6.11 -8.45 7.18
CA GLU A 123 7.19 -7.81 7.94
C GLU A 123 7.13 -8.08 9.45
N GLY A 124 6.06 -8.72 9.94
CA GLY A 124 5.82 -8.95 11.37
C GLY A 124 5.62 -7.66 12.16
N LYS A 125 5.07 -6.62 11.52
CA LYS A 125 4.88 -5.28 12.12
C LYS A 125 3.41 -5.01 12.43
N VAL A 126 3.19 -4.11 13.38
CA VAL A 126 1.85 -3.58 13.68
C VAL A 126 1.86 -2.09 13.42
N TYR A 127 0.89 -1.62 12.65
CA TYR A 127 0.64 -0.21 12.42
C TYR A 127 -0.52 0.25 13.29
N LEU A 128 -0.35 1.40 13.95
CA LEU A 128 -1.37 2.02 14.79
C LEU A 128 -1.56 3.48 14.36
N MET A 129 -2.81 3.89 14.30
CA MET A 129 -3.21 5.26 14.00
C MET A 129 -4.28 5.70 15.00
N VAL A 130 -4.07 6.88 15.59
CA VAL A 130 -5.03 7.50 16.51
C VAL A 130 -5.40 8.88 15.99
N SER A 131 -6.70 9.17 15.93
CA SER A 131 -7.23 10.51 15.67
C SER A 131 -8.14 10.95 16.82
N VAL A 132 -8.11 12.25 17.12
CA VAL A 132 -8.88 12.86 18.22
C VAL A 132 -9.51 14.13 17.68
N THR A 133 -10.81 14.33 17.92
CA THR A 133 -11.52 15.53 17.47
C THR A 133 -11.00 16.80 18.16
N ASN A 134 -11.10 17.93 17.45
CA ASN A 134 -10.50 19.21 17.90
C ASN A 134 -11.06 19.74 19.23
N ASP A 135 -12.33 19.46 19.52
CA ASP A 135 -12.98 19.80 20.78
C ASP A 135 -12.35 19.06 21.97
N LEU A 136 -12.11 17.75 21.85
CA LEU A 136 -11.42 16.96 22.88
C LEU A 136 -9.98 17.43 23.11
N ILE A 137 -9.29 17.88 22.06
CA ILE A 137 -7.95 18.46 22.19
C ILE A 137 -8.01 19.77 23.00
N LYS A 138 -8.99 20.64 22.70
CA LYS A 138 -9.11 21.96 23.33
C LYS A 138 -9.65 21.91 24.76
N GLU A 139 -10.69 21.12 25.00
CA GLU A 139 -11.43 21.09 26.27
C GLU A 139 -10.78 20.15 27.29
N LYS A 140 -10.24 19.01 26.83
CA LYS A 140 -9.68 17.97 27.71
C LYS A 140 -8.18 17.79 27.58
N GLY A 141 -7.53 18.53 26.69
CA GLY A 141 -6.07 18.45 26.48
C GLY A 141 -5.61 17.10 25.92
N LEU A 142 -6.50 16.30 25.35
CA LEU A 142 -6.18 14.99 24.78
C LEU A 142 -5.26 15.15 23.57
N LYS A 143 -4.22 14.33 23.48
CA LYS A 143 -3.24 14.36 22.37
C LYS A 143 -3.12 13.00 21.71
N ALA A 144 -3.42 12.91 20.42
CA ALA A 144 -3.31 11.68 19.64
C ALA A 144 -1.92 11.04 19.75
N GLY A 145 -0.85 11.85 19.67
CA GLY A 145 0.53 11.37 19.80
C GLY A 145 0.88 10.80 21.19
N ALA A 146 0.25 11.30 22.25
CA ALA A 146 0.44 10.74 23.60
C ALA A 146 -0.32 9.41 23.77
N LEU A 147 -1.52 9.32 23.20
CA LEU A 147 -2.34 8.11 23.25
C LEU A 147 -1.68 6.95 22.47
N VAL A 148 -1.21 7.19 21.25
CA VAL A 148 -0.52 6.15 20.46
C VAL A 148 0.76 5.69 21.15
N GLY A 149 1.49 6.60 21.82
CA GLY A 149 2.70 6.27 22.57
C GLY A 149 2.48 5.49 23.87
N GLN A 150 1.25 5.39 24.37
CA GLN A 150 0.91 4.51 25.51
C GLN A 150 0.48 3.11 25.08
N LEU A 151 0.16 2.92 23.79
CA LEU A 151 -0.25 1.64 23.23
C LEU A 151 0.92 0.79 22.73
N GLY A 152 2.11 1.40 22.59
CA GLY A 152 3.35 0.78 22.14
C GLY A 152 4.41 0.74 23.22
#